data_AF-A0A529TE44-F1
#
_entry.id   AF-A0A529TE44-F1
#
_cell.length_a   1.000
_cell.length_b   1.000
_cell.length_c   1.000
_cell.angle_alpha   90.00
_cell.angle_beta   90.00
_cell.angle_gamma   90.00
#
_symmetry.space_group_name_H-M   'P 1'
#
loop_
_entity.id
_entity.type
_entity.pdbx_description
1 polymer ?
#
loop_
_entity_poly.entity_id
_entity_poly.type
_entity_poly.pdbx_seq_one_letter_code
_entity_poly.pdbx_strand_id
1 'polypeptide(L)'
;MRIAFYAPLKSPNDPVASGDRQMARTLIKALEHVGHSVELASELRFYLREPEPKSFDALKIEAREEAARLTRLWDRDGKPDLWFTYHPYYKAPDLIGPELAAAFAVPYATAEASYSRRRNAGLWADTQALVAQAVEQAALNICFTQRDRKGLADAVPGATFAMLSPFIDTSAFRETPARGCPTRLVTVAMMRPGDILKSYRM
;
A
#
# COMPACT_ATOMS: atom_id res chain seq x y z
N MET A 1 -20.16 -0.47 4.34
CA MET A 1 -19.22 -1.43 4.95
C MET A 1 -18.27 -0.67 5.87
N ARG A 2 -17.83 -1.31 6.97
CA ARG A 2 -16.70 -0.90 7.80
C ARG A 2 -15.41 -1.49 7.21
N ILE A 3 -14.48 -0.65 6.80
CA ILE A 3 -13.22 -1.05 6.16
C ILE A 3 -12.07 -0.71 7.10
N ALA A 4 -11.29 -1.72 7.48
CA ALA A 4 -10.01 -1.55 8.14
C ALA A 4 -8.94 -1.31 7.06
N PHE A 5 -8.41 -0.10 6.98
CA PHE A 5 -7.41 0.31 6.01
C PHE A 5 -6.02 0.27 6.64
N TYR A 6 -5.03 -0.22 5.90
CA TYR A 6 -3.63 -0.25 6.35
C TYR A 6 -2.66 0.08 5.21
N ALA A 7 -1.61 0.83 5.51
CA ALA A 7 -0.57 1.24 4.56
C ALA A 7 0.82 0.98 5.17
N PRO A 8 1.37 -0.25 5.04
CA PRO A 8 2.60 -0.67 5.72
C PRO A 8 3.81 0.20 5.38
N LEU A 9 3.90 0.71 4.15
CA LEU A 9 5.03 1.55 3.73
C LEU A 9 5.00 2.93 4.39
N LYS A 10 3.82 3.57 4.36
CA LYS A 10 3.64 4.92 4.85
C LYS A 10 2.18 5.21 5.18
N SER A 11 1.94 5.54 6.44
CA SER A 11 0.62 5.91 6.93
C SER A 11 0.06 7.14 6.18
N PRO A 12 -1.26 7.19 5.93
CA PRO A 12 -1.93 8.41 5.47
C PRO A 12 -1.75 9.58 6.45
N ASN A 13 -1.46 9.33 7.73
CA ASN A 13 -1.22 10.37 8.73
C ASN A 13 0.25 10.80 8.84
N ASP A 14 1.16 10.19 8.08
CA ASP A 14 2.59 10.52 8.13
C ASP A 14 2.84 12.02 7.85
N PRO A 15 3.63 12.72 8.70
CA PRO A 15 3.83 14.16 8.57
C PRO A 15 4.57 14.54 7.29
N VAL A 16 5.40 13.65 6.74
CA VAL A 16 6.25 13.93 5.57
C VAL A 16 5.48 13.69 4.28
N ALA A 17 5.42 14.69 3.40
CA ALA A 17 4.74 14.55 2.11
C ALA A 17 5.38 13.50 1.19
N SER A 18 4.54 12.69 0.55
CA SER A 18 4.89 11.78 -0.55
C SER A 18 3.68 11.48 -1.40
N GLY A 19 3.92 11.08 -2.66
CA GLY A 19 2.86 10.57 -3.54
C GLY A 19 2.15 9.36 -2.95
N ASP A 20 2.91 8.46 -2.32
CA ASP A 20 2.40 7.28 -1.61
C ASP A 20 1.36 7.64 -0.52
N ARG A 21 1.70 8.57 0.38
CA ARG A 21 0.77 9.07 1.39
C ARG A 21 -0.46 9.73 0.75
N GLN A 22 -0.25 10.50 -0.31
CA GLN A 22 -1.34 11.17 -1.01
C GLN A 22 -2.29 10.16 -1.65
N MET A 23 -1.76 9.10 -2.24
CA MET A 23 -2.56 8.03 -2.84
C MET A 23 -3.35 7.26 -1.78
N ALA A 24 -2.74 6.92 -0.64
CA ALA A 24 -3.46 6.32 0.49
C ALA A 24 -4.66 7.16 0.92
N ARG A 25 -4.48 8.48 1.09
CA ARG A 25 -5.57 9.41 1.41
C ARG A 25 -6.64 9.48 0.32
N THR A 26 -6.23 9.46 -0.95
CA THR A 26 -7.15 9.47 -2.09
C THR A 26 -7.99 8.19 -2.15
N LEU A 27 -7.41 7.03 -1.85
CA LEU A 27 -8.12 5.75 -1.75
C LEU A 27 -9.14 5.76 -0.61
N ILE A 28 -8.76 6.22 0.58
CA ILE A 28 -9.67 6.37 1.73
C ILE A 28 -10.86 7.25 1.33
N LYS A 29 -10.60 8.43 0.78
CA LYS A 29 -11.66 9.35 0.31
C LYS A 29 -12.57 8.73 -0.74
N ALA A 30 -12.02 7.96 -1.69
CA ALA A 30 -12.81 7.30 -2.72
C ALA A 30 -13.75 6.24 -2.15
N LEU A 31 -13.28 5.46 -1.17
CA LEU A 31 -14.09 4.47 -0.45
C LEU A 31 -15.19 5.15 0.39
N GLU A 32 -14.86 6.24 1.09
CA GLU A 32 -15.82 7.03 1.84
C GLU A 32 -16.88 7.68 0.95
N HIS A 33 -16.47 8.18 -0.23
CA HIS A 33 -17.37 8.80 -1.20
C HIS A 33 -18.48 7.86 -1.68
N VAL A 34 -18.22 6.55 -1.75
CA VAL A 34 -19.22 5.53 -2.10
C VAL A 34 -19.99 4.98 -0.89
N GLY A 35 -19.89 5.63 0.27
CA GLY A 35 -20.67 5.33 1.47
C GLY A 35 -20.06 4.27 2.38
N HIS A 36 -18.76 4.00 2.29
CA HIS A 36 -18.07 3.15 3.25
C HIS A 36 -17.55 3.95 4.44
N SER A 37 -17.46 3.31 5.61
CA SER A 37 -16.76 3.86 6.78
C SER A 37 -15.35 3.27 6.78
N VAL A 38 -14.33 4.11 6.70
CA VAL A 38 -12.94 3.65 6.66
C VAL A 38 -12.23 4.03 7.96
N GLU A 39 -11.65 3.05 8.65
CA GLU A 39 -10.78 3.28 9.80
C GLU A 39 -9.33 2.94 9.43
N LEU A 40 -8.37 3.74 9.88
CA LEU A 40 -6.98 3.34 9.81
C LEU A 40 -6.72 2.30 10.90
N ALA A 41 -6.52 1.05 10.50
CA ALA A 41 -6.38 -0.08 11.42
C ALA A 41 -5.09 0.03 12.26
N SER A 42 -4.00 0.44 11.63
CA SER A 42 -2.70 0.57 12.27
C SER A 42 -1.86 1.70 11.68
N GLU A 43 -1.07 2.33 12.55
CA GLU A 43 0.00 3.27 12.22
C GLU A 43 1.37 2.58 12.12
N LEU A 44 1.46 1.27 12.41
CA LEU A 44 2.72 0.53 12.38
C LEU A 44 3.33 0.59 10.97
N ARG A 45 4.56 1.09 10.88
CA ARG A 45 5.27 1.18 9.61
C ARG A 45 6.19 -0.01 9.44
N PHE A 46 5.89 -0.87 8.47
CA PHE A 46 6.82 -1.89 8.03
C PHE A 46 7.63 -1.37 6.83
N TYR A 47 8.93 -1.10 7.04
CA TYR A 47 9.83 -0.77 5.94
C TYR A 47 11.26 -1.24 6.18
N LEU A 48 11.70 -2.18 5.34
CA LEU A 48 13.08 -2.63 5.29
C LEU A 48 13.84 -1.90 4.17
N ARG A 49 14.74 -0.99 4.54
CA ARG A 49 15.61 -0.32 3.57
C ARG A 49 16.53 -1.33 2.89
N GLU A 50 17.11 -2.21 3.70
CA GLU A 50 18.12 -3.23 3.38
C GLU A 50 17.66 -4.59 3.95
N PRO A 51 18.15 -5.73 3.39
CA PRO A 51 17.73 -7.06 3.81
C PRO A 51 18.42 -7.48 5.12
N GLU A 52 18.15 -6.76 6.21
CA GLU A 52 18.76 -7.00 7.52
C GLU A 52 17.85 -7.87 8.43
N PRO A 53 18.28 -9.07 8.84
CA PRO A 53 17.44 -9.99 9.61
C PRO A 53 16.97 -9.44 10.96
N LYS A 54 17.84 -8.72 11.69
CA LYS A 54 17.48 -8.15 13.02
C LYS A 54 16.34 -7.14 12.92
N SER A 55 16.41 -6.26 11.91
CA SER A 55 15.35 -5.30 11.61
C SER A 55 14.04 -6.00 11.25
N PHE A 56 14.11 -7.13 10.54
CA PHE A 56 12.93 -7.92 10.20
C PHE A 56 12.31 -8.63 11.41
N ASP A 57 13.13 -9.21 12.29
CA ASP A 57 12.65 -9.89 13.50
C ASP A 57 11.96 -8.92 14.47
N ALA A 58 12.51 -7.72 14.65
CA ALA A 58 11.89 -6.66 15.44
C ALA A 58 10.51 -6.28 14.89
N LEU A 59 10.41 -6.04 13.58
CA LEU A 59 9.13 -5.70 12.93
C LEU A 59 8.09 -6.82 13.03
N LYS A 60 8.51 -8.10 13.01
CA LYS A 60 7.59 -9.23 13.25
C LYS A 60 7.06 -9.27 14.68
N ILE A 61 7.84 -8.82 15.67
CA ILE A 61 7.37 -8.73 17.06
C ILE A 61 6.34 -7.61 17.17
N GLU A 62 6.65 -6.42 16.67
CA GLU A 62 5.72 -5.28 16.66
C GLU A 62 4.41 -5.60 15.92
N ALA A 63 4.48 -6.29 14.78
CA ALA A 63 3.29 -6.72 14.04
C ALA A 63 2.40 -7.69 14.84
N ARG A 64 2.99 -8.61 15.62
CA ARG A 64 2.23 -9.53 16.48
C ARG A 64 1.56 -8.81 17.64
N GLU A 65 2.24 -7.85 18.25
CA GLU A 65 1.67 -7.04 19.33
C GLU A 65 0.49 -6.21 18.81
N GLU A 66 0.63 -5.65 17.60
CA GLU A 66 -0.41 -4.89 16.95
C GLU A 66 -1.59 -5.76 16.52
N ALA A 67 -1.33 -6.95 15.96
CA ALA A 67 -2.36 -7.94 15.67
C ALA A 67 -3.13 -8.31 16.96
N ALA A 68 -2.43 -8.55 18.07
CA ALA A 68 -3.08 -8.84 19.35
C ALA A 68 -3.91 -7.67 19.88
N ARG A 69 -3.48 -6.41 19.67
CA ARG A 69 -4.28 -5.22 19.99
C ARG A 69 -5.56 -5.17 19.17
N LEU A 70 -5.47 -5.43 17.87
CA LEU A 70 -6.61 -5.43 16.95
C LEU A 70 -7.58 -6.57 17.22
N THR A 71 -7.09 -7.78 17.53
CA THR A 71 -7.93 -8.90 17.98
C THR A 71 -8.80 -8.50 19.17
N ARG A 72 -8.19 -7.93 20.23
CA ARG A 72 -8.94 -7.46 21.41
C ARG A 72 -9.95 -6.36 21.07
N LEU A 73 -9.60 -5.48 20.12
CA LEU A 73 -10.50 -4.42 19.68
C LEU A 73 -11.71 -5.00 18.94
N TRP A 74 -11.49 -5.96 18.04
CA TRP A 74 -12.56 -6.57 17.24
C TRP A 74 -13.44 -7.52 18.04
N ASP A 75 -12.90 -8.20 19.06
CA ASP A 75 -13.69 -8.99 20.01
C ASP A 75 -14.66 -8.10 20.81
N ARG A 76 -14.25 -6.86 21.12
CA ARG A 76 -15.05 -5.90 21.89
C ARG A 76 -16.06 -5.13 21.03
N ASP A 77 -15.60 -4.59 19.90
CA ASP A 77 -16.34 -3.60 19.10
C ASP A 77 -16.86 -4.16 17.76
N GLY A 78 -16.60 -5.46 17.52
CA GLY A 78 -16.91 -6.14 16.27
C GLY A 78 -15.84 -5.94 15.20
N LYS A 79 -15.63 -7.00 14.41
CA LYS A 79 -14.72 -7.03 13.25
C LYS A 79 -15.22 -6.13 12.09
N PRO A 80 -14.31 -5.64 11.22
CA PRO A 80 -14.68 -4.95 9.99
C PRO A 80 -15.29 -5.93 8.97
N ASP A 81 -15.88 -5.35 7.93
CA ASP A 81 -16.40 -6.08 6.76
C ASP A 81 -15.29 -6.39 5.74
N LEU A 82 -14.18 -5.65 5.76
CA LEU A 82 -13.06 -5.76 4.83
C LEU A 82 -11.76 -5.28 5.47
N TRP A 83 -10.66 -6.00 5.24
CA TRP A 83 -9.31 -5.48 5.43
C TRP A 83 -8.74 -5.03 4.08
N PHE A 84 -8.27 -3.80 4.00
CA PHE A 84 -7.76 -3.18 2.78
C PHE A 84 -6.33 -2.71 2.97
N THR A 85 -5.38 -3.33 2.27
CA THR A 85 -3.95 -2.99 2.35
C THR A 85 -3.50 -2.23 1.12
N TYR A 86 -2.95 -1.04 1.34
CA TYR A 86 -2.35 -0.23 0.29
C TYR A 86 -0.84 -0.46 0.17
N HIS A 87 -0.41 -0.71 -1.06
CA HIS A 87 0.98 -0.83 -1.51
C HIS A 87 1.84 -1.89 -0.80
N PRO A 88 1.37 -3.14 -0.58
CA PRO A 88 2.22 -4.18 -0.02
C PRO A 88 3.25 -4.64 -1.07
N TYR A 89 4.53 -4.66 -0.68
CA TYR A 89 5.63 -5.13 -1.53
C TYR A 89 6.81 -5.64 -0.69
N TYR A 90 7.83 -6.22 -1.31
CA TYR A 90 8.91 -6.93 -0.59
C TYR A 90 9.66 -6.11 0.48
N LYS A 91 9.64 -4.77 0.46
CA LYS A 91 10.20 -3.96 1.57
C LYS A 91 9.17 -3.54 2.61
N ALA A 92 7.88 -3.58 2.25
CA ALA A 92 6.74 -3.23 3.07
C ALA A 92 5.61 -4.28 2.93
N PRO A 93 5.86 -5.57 3.21
CA PRO A 93 4.78 -6.56 3.29
C PRO A 93 3.80 -6.18 4.40
N ASP A 94 2.56 -6.63 4.24
CA ASP A 94 1.59 -6.60 5.31
C ASP A 94 1.77 -7.84 6.20
N LEU A 95 2.19 -7.61 7.45
CA LEU A 95 2.37 -8.66 8.45
C LEU A 95 1.18 -8.83 9.40
N ILE A 96 0.13 -8.01 9.25
CA ILE A 96 -1.01 -7.98 10.17
C ILE A 96 -2.27 -8.47 9.45
N GLY A 97 -2.56 -7.87 8.29
CA GLY A 97 -3.81 -8.02 7.56
C GLY A 97 -4.13 -9.45 7.17
N PRO A 98 -3.24 -10.18 6.46
CA PRO A 98 -3.51 -11.55 6.05
C PRO A 98 -3.87 -12.48 7.23
N GLU A 99 -3.14 -12.38 8.35
CA GLU A 99 -3.39 -13.19 9.54
C GLU A 99 -4.75 -12.86 10.18
N LEU A 100 -5.03 -11.59 10.44
CA LEU A 100 -6.29 -11.16 11.05
C LEU A 100 -7.49 -11.43 10.13
N ALA A 101 -7.34 -11.20 8.83
CA ALA A 101 -8.37 -11.47 7.84
C ALA A 101 -8.75 -12.95 7.82
N ALA A 102 -7.77 -13.85 7.89
CA ALA A 102 -8.01 -15.29 7.99
C ALA A 102 -8.68 -15.65 9.33
N ALA A 103 -8.15 -15.17 10.46
CA ALA A 103 -8.64 -15.51 11.80
C ALA A 103 -10.10 -15.09 12.03
N PHE A 104 -10.51 -13.94 11.50
CA PHE A 104 -11.85 -13.37 11.69
C PHE A 104 -12.80 -13.60 10.50
N ALA A 105 -12.37 -14.39 9.50
CA ALA A 105 -13.09 -14.57 8.24
C ALA A 105 -13.55 -13.23 7.65
N VAL A 106 -12.62 -12.28 7.54
CA VAL A 106 -12.81 -10.98 6.91
C VAL A 106 -12.15 -11.05 5.53
N PRO A 107 -12.84 -10.65 4.45
CA PRO A 107 -12.21 -10.51 3.14
C PRO A 107 -10.96 -9.61 3.20
N TYR A 108 -9.90 -10.01 2.50
CA TYR A 108 -8.68 -9.23 2.35
C TYR A 108 -8.61 -8.67 0.94
N ALA A 109 -8.30 -7.39 0.79
CA ALA A 109 -8.07 -6.75 -0.50
C ALA A 109 -6.77 -5.95 -0.49
N THR A 110 -6.13 -5.87 -1.65
CA THR A 110 -4.94 -5.03 -1.84
C THR A 110 -5.18 -3.97 -2.91
N ALA A 111 -4.47 -2.86 -2.81
CA ALA A 111 -4.28 -1.93 -3.91
C ALA A 111 -2.79 -1.66 -4.11
N GLU A 112 -2.33 -1.68 -5.36
CA GLU A 112 -0.94 -1.43 -5.74
C GLU A 112 0.05 -2.42 -5.10
N ALA A 113 -0.37 -3.68 -4.90
CA ALA A 113 0.56 -4.74 -4.51
C ALA A 113 1.64 -4.94 -5.59
N SER A 114 2.88 -5.23 -5.19
CA SER A 114 3.99 -5.38 -6.13
C SER A 114 4.87 -6.59 -5.85
N TYR A 115 5.18 -7.33 -6.92
CA TYR A 115 6.04 -8.50 -6.91
C TYR A 115 7.09 -8.40 -8.03
N SER A 116 8.35 -8.71 -7.70
CA SER A 116 9.45 -8.72 -8.65
C SER A 116 10.36 -9.92 -8.43
N ARG A 117 10.37 -10.86 -9.38
CA ARG A 117 11.29 -12.02 -9.40
C ARG A 117 12.77 -11.66 -9.22
N ARG A 118 13.18 -10.45 -9.65
CA ARG A 118 14.56 -9.94 -9.45
C ARG A 118 14.95 -9.74 -7.98
N ARG A 119 13.98 -9.84 -7.06
CA ARG A 119 14.15 -9.68 -5.61
C ARG A 119 13.95 -11.00 -4.86
N ASN A 120 13.92 -12.15 -5.54
CA ASN A 120 13.80 -13.47 -4.89
C ASN A 120 15.16 -14.02 -4.44
N ALA A 121 15.86 -13.29 -3.57
CA ALA A 121 17.12 -13.75 -2.99
C ALA A 121 17.26 -13.30 -1.54
N GLY A 122 17.76 -14.19 -0.68
CA GLY A 122 17.91 -13.94 0.77
C GLY A 122 16.61 -13.48 1.41
N LEU A 123 16.68 -12.53 2.34
CA LEU A 123 15.52 -12.00 3.05
C LEU A 123 14.43 -11.41 2.14
N TRP A 124 14.80 -10.93 0.94
CA TRP A 124 13.81 -10.46 -0.02
C TRP A 124 12.98 -11.58 -0.63
N ALA A 125 13.51 -12.82 -0.70
CA ALA A 125 12.70 -13.98 -1.05
C ALA A 125 11.64 -14.23 0.04
N ASP A 126 12.03 -14.15 1.31
CA ASP A 126 11.13 -14.38 2.45
C ASP A 126 10.01 -13.33 2.47
N THR A 127 10.33 -12.05 2.33
CA THR A 127 9.30 -11.00 2.27
C THR A 127 8.50 -11.02 0.97
N GLN A 128 9.08 -11.47 -0.15
CA GLN A 128 8.31 -11.71 -1.37
C GLN A 128 7.31 -12.84 -1.21
N ALA A 129 7.65 -13.89 -0.46
CA ALA A 129 6.74 -14.99 -0.17
C ALA A 129 5.54 -14.52 0.66
N LEU A 130 5.75 -13.63 1.63
CA LEU A 130 4.67 -13.00 2.40
C LEU A 130 3.72 -12.19 1.51
N VAL A 131 4.27 -11.39 0.58
CA VAL A 131 3.43 -10.65 -0.39
C VAL A 131 2.67 -11.61 -1.31
N ALA A 132 3.29 -12.69 -1.78
CA ALA A 132 2.63 -13.68 -2.63
C ALA A 132 1.47 -14.37 -1.89
N GLN A 133 1.68 -14.77 -0.63
CA GLN A 133 0.63 -15.36 0.21
C GLN A 133 -0.53 -14.39 0.42
N ALA A 134 -0.24 -13.12 0.72
CA ALA A 134 -1.26 -12.09 0.87
C ALA A 134 -2.07 -11.87 -0.42
N VAL A 135 -1.40 -11.87 -1.58
CA VAL A 135 -2.03 -11.72 -2.91
C VAL A 135 -2.89 -12.93 -3.26
N GLU A 136 -2.44 -14.14 -2.92
CA GLU A 136 -3.18 -15.38 -3.11
C GLU A 136 -4.43 -15.45 -2.25
N GLN A 137 -4.33 -15.03 -0.98
CA GLN A 137 -5.45 -14.97 -0.05
C GLN A 137 -6.47 -13.86 -0.40
N ALA A 138 -6.02 -12.78 -1.06
CA ALA A 138 -6.87 -11.63 -1.32
C ALA A 138 -8.08 -11.99 -2.19
N ALA A 139 -9.26 -11.56 -1.75
CA ALA A 139 -10.48 -11.60 -2.55
C ALA A 139 -10.37 -10.73 -3.80
N LEU A 140 -9.59 -9.65 -3.73
CA LEU A 140 -9.29 -8.78 -4.87
C LEU A 140 -7.95 -8.07 -4.71
N ASN A 141 -7.13 -8.12 -5.76
CA ASN A 141 -5.91 -7.32 -5.89
C ASN A 141 -6.11 -6.23 -6.95
N ILE A 142 -6.16 -4.98 -6.53
CA ILE A 142 -6.37 -3.82 -7.40
C ILE A 142 -5.01 -3.35 -7.92
N CYS A 143 -4.77 -3.53 -9.22
CA CYS A 143 -3.53 -3.20 -9.89
C CYS A 143 -3.63 -1.82 -10.56
N PHE A 144 -2.65 -0.95 -10.31
CA PHE A 144 -2.60 0.37 -10.90
C PHE A 144 -1.93 0.40 -12.28
N THR A 145 -0.99 -0.52 -12.50
CA THR A 145 -0.30 -0.65 -13.78
C THR A 145 -0.41 -2.07 -14.33
N GLN A 146 -0.35 -2.21 -15.66
CA GLN A 146 -0.29 -3.53 -16.30
C GLN A 146 1.00 -4.28 -15.93
N ARG A 147 2.06 -3.53 -15.59
CA ARG A 147 3.33 -4.10 -15.14
C ARG A 147 3.16 -4.81 -13.80
N ASP A 148 2.52 -4.17 -12.83
CA ASP A 148 2.28 -4.77 -11.52
C ASP A 148 1.33 -5.96 -11.65
N ARG A 149 0.24 -5.82 -12.42
CA ARG A 149 -0.66 -6.95 -12.72
C ARG A 149 0.08 -8.14 -13.31
N LYS A 150 0.95 -7.91 -14.31
CA LYS A 150 1.75 -8.99 -14.90
C LYS A 150 2.69 -9.61 -13.89
N GLY A 151 3.40 -8.80 -13.11
CA GLY A 151 4.33 -9.28 -12.08
C GLY A 151 3.65 -10.16 -11.04
N LEU A 152 2.44 -9.78 -10.61
CA LEU A 152 1.62 -10.55 -9.69
C LEU A 152 1.04 -11.81 -10.34
N ALA A 153 0.45 -11.72 -11.54
CA ALA A 153 -0.13 -12.87 -12.22
C ALA A 153 0.92 -13.92 -12.61
N ASP A 154 2.14 -13.49 -12.98
CA ASP A 154 3.25 -14.40 -13.25
C ASP A 154 3.73 -15.10 -11.95
N ALA A 155 3.49 -14.52 -10.77
CA ALA A 155 3.91 -15.08 -9.47
C ALA A 155 2.80 -15.91 -8.78
N VAL A 156 1.54 -15.46 -8.93
CA VAL A 156 0.34 -16.04 -8.31
C VAL A 156 -0.77 -16.13 -9.38
N PRO A 157 -0.73 -17.11 -10.29
CA PRO A 157 -1.64 -17.18 -11.43
C PRO A 157 -3.12 -17.33 -11.06
N GLY A 158 -3.42 -17.89 -9.87
CA GLY A 158 -4.79 -18.11 -9.40
C GLY A 158 -5.44 -16.93 -8.67
N ALA A 159 -4.71 -15.83 -8.45
CA ALA A 159 -5.24 -14.68 -7.73
C ALA A 159 -6.22 -13.86 -8.59
N THR A 160 -7.14 -13.17 -7.90
CA THR A 160 -8.12 -12.30 -8.56
C THR A 160 -7.58 -10.88 -8.68
N PHE A 161 -7.67 -10.30 -9.88
CA PHE A 161 -7.12 -8.98 -10.19
C PHE A 161 -8.17 -8.06 -10.83
N ALA A 162 -8.17 -6.78 -10.42
CA ALA A 162 -8.86 -5.71 -11.13
C ALA A 162 -7.87 -4.59 -11.49
N MET A 163 -8.18 -3.85 -12.56
CA MET A 163 -7.40 -2.67 -12.93
C MET A 163 -8.09 -1.41 -12.42
N LEU A 164 -7.32 -0.51 -11.81
CA LEU A 164 -7.74 0.85 -11.49
C LEU A 164 -6.56 1.78 -11.74
N SER A 165 -6.59 2.57 -12.80
CA SER A 165 -5.49 3.51 -13.08
C SER A 165 -5.30 4.50 -11.93
N PRO A 166 -4.05 4.94 -11.64
CA PRO A 166 -3.80 6.00 -10.67
C PRO A 166 -4.67 7.21 -10.96
N PHE A 167 -5.23 7.79 -9.92
CA PHE A 167 -6.18 8.90 -10.01
C PHE A 167 -5.89 9.96 -8.94
N ILE A 168 -6.41 11.15 -9.17
CA ILE A 168 -6.31 12.28 -8.25
C ILE A 168 -7.67 12.97 -8.15
N ASP A 169 -7.88 13.65 -7.03
CA ASP A 169 -8.96 14.61 -6.90
C ASP A 169 -8.61 15.88 -7.71
N THR A 170 -9.34 16.11 -8.79
CA THR A 170 -9.12 17.24 -9.70
C THR A 170 -9.78 18.54 -9.24
N SER A 171 -10.63 18.50 -8.19
CA SER A 171 -11.33 19.68 -7.69
C SER A 171 -10.39 20.82 -7.29
N ALA A 172 -9.22 20.48 -6.75
CA ALA A 172 -8.20 21.44 -6.33
C ALA A 172 -7.46 22.13 -7.51
N PHE A 173 -7.64 21.66 -8.74
CA PHE A 173 -6.89 22.12 -9.92
C PHE A 173 -7.78 22.75 -11.00
N ARG A 174 -8.98 23.23 -10.63
CA ARG A 174 -9.95 23.78 -11.59
C ARG A 174 -9.59 25.18 -12.10
N GLU A 175 -8.76 25.92 -11.38
CA GLU A 175 -8.38 27.26 -11.78
C GLU A 175 -7.45 27.22 -13.00
N THR A 176 -7.86 27.91 -14.06
CA THR A 176 -7.00 28.11 -15.24
C THR A 176 -6.07 29.28 -14.95
N PRO A 177 -4.74 29.10 -15.01
CA PRO A 177 -3.81 30.20 -14.80
C PRO A 177 -4.04 31.33 -15.82
N ALA A 178 -3.91 32.58 -15.37
CA ALA A 178 -4.05 33.74 -16.23
C ALA A 178 -3.11 33.67 -17.43
N ARG A 179 -3.61 34.02 -18.62
CA ARG A 179 -2.82 34.08 -19.86
C ARG A 179 -1.72 35.13 -19.71
N GLY A 180 -0.49 34.70 -19.47
CA GLY A 180 0.68 35.57 -19.41
C GLY A 180 1.95 34.80 -19.73
N CYS A 181 2.68 35.22 -20.76
CA CYS A 181 3.80 34.53 -21.38
C CYS A 181 3.39 33.33 -22.25
N PRO A 182 3.66 33.34 -23.58
CA PRO A 182 3.20 32.30 -24.51
C PRO A 182 3.89 30.94 -24.33
N THR A 183 5.02 30.89 -23.61
CA THR A 183 5.77 29.65 -23.38
C THR A 183 6.28 29.60 -21.94
N ARG A 184 5.86 28.59 -21.17
CA ARG A 184 6.37 28.30 -19.83
C ARG A 184 6.78 26.83 -19.77
N LEU A 185 7.99 26.56 -19.30
CA LEU A 185 8.42 25.22 -18.91
C LEU A 185 8.22 25.10 -17.40
N VAL A 186 7.48 24.07 -16.98
CA VAL A 186 7.23 23.79 -15.57
C VAL A 186 7.81 22.41 -15.25
N THR A 187 8.60 22.32 -14.18
CA THR A 187 9.06 21.06 -13.62
C THR A 187 8.52 20.91 -12.20
N VAL A 188 7.80 19.81 -11.96
CA VAL A 188 7.30 19.45 -10.63
C VAL A 188 7.83 18.08 -10.32
N ALA A 189 8.86 18.02 -9.49
CA ALA A 189 9.48 16.76 -9.17
C ALA A 189 10.26 16.84 -7.84
N MET A 190 10.40 15.70 -7.17
CA MET A 190 11.23 15.62 -5.98
C MET A 190 12.71 15.72 -6.40
N MET A 191 13.52 16.48 -5.67
CA MET A 191 14.98 16.55 -5.89
C MET A 191 15.72 15.86 -4.74
N ARG A 192 15.46 14.56 -4.55
CA ARG A 192 16.13 13.78 -3.51
C ARG A 192 17.45 13.20 -4.03
N PRO A 193 18.53 13.21 -3.21
CA PRO A 193 19.78 12.53 -3.56
C PRO A 193 19.55 11.06 -3.98
N GLY A 194 20.36 10.57 -4.91
CA GLY A 194 20.24 9.23 -5.48
C GLY A 194 19.66 9.25 -6.89
N ASP A 195 18.91 8.20 -7.25
CA ASP A 195 18.42 7.98 -8.62
C ASP A 195 17.54 9.14 -9.11
N ILE A 196 16.74 9.72 -8.21
CA ILE A 196 15.87 10.85 -8.55
C ILE A 196 16.68 12.06 -9.01
N LEU A 197 17.70 12.49 -8.26
CA LEU A 197 18.56 13.61 -8.67
C LEU A 197 19.39 13.29 -9.93
N LYS A 198 19.81 12.03 -10.11
CA LYS A 198 20.55 11.60 -11.31
C LYS A 198 19.72 11.70 -12.57
N SER A 199 18.40 11.49 -12.51
CA SER A 199 17.50 11.61 -13.66
C SER A 199 17.42 13.01 -14.29
N TYR A 200 17.94 14.06 -13.64
CA TYR A 200 17.98 15.42 -14.20
C TYR A 200 19.32 15.78 -14.85
N ARG A 201 20.32 14.90 -14.79
CA ARG A 201 21.59 15.11 -15.51
C ARG A 201 21.38 14.62 -16.94
N MET A 202 21.32 15.57 -17.88
CA MET A 202 21.36 15.28 -19.32
C MET A 202 22.74 14.77 -19.72
#